data_AF-B0R6J0-F1
#
_entry.id   AF-B0R6J0-F1
#
_cell.length_a   1.000
_cell.length_b   1.000
_cell.length_c   1.000
_cell.angle_alpha   90.00
_cell.angle_beta   90.00
_cell.angle_gamma   90.00
#
_symmetry.space_group_name_H-M   'P 1'
#
loop_
_entity.id
_entity.type
_entity.pdbx_description
1 polymer ?
#
loop_
_entity_poly.entity_id
_entity_poly.type
_entity_poly.pdbx_seq_one_letter_code
_entity_poly.pdbx_strand_id
1 'polypeptide(L)' 'MASKTPGFEGVTEYCERCGQTTTHQVAVELRTENTNTENAAFSREPYRVATCCECDAEHAQRMNNA' A
#
# COMPACT_ATOMS: atom_id res chain seq x y z
N MET A 1 -11.39 -27.48 -1.21
CA MET A 1 -11.02 -26.32 -2.05
C MET A 1 -10.76 -25.15 -1.12
N ALA A 2 -9.53 -25.01 -0.60
CA ALA A 2 -9.14 -23.82 0.15
C ALA A 2 -8.55 -22.86 -0.87
N SER A 3 -9.38 -21.97 -1.42
CA SER A 3 -8.89 -20.76 -2.05
C SER A 3 -8.19 -19.96 -0.97
N LYS A 4 -6.91 -20.24 -0.78
CA LYS A 4 -6.01 -19.36 -0.03
C LYS A 4 -5.87 -18.14 -0.90
N THR A 5 -6.87 -17.25 -0.81
CA THR A 5 -6.69 -15.84 -1.11
C THR A 5 -5.31 -15.50 -0.57
N PRO A 6 -4.34 -15.08 -1.39
CA PRO A 6 -3.03 -14.74 -0.87
C PRO A 6 -3.29 -13.75 0.24
N GLY A 7 -3.12 -14.25 1.47
CA GLY A 7 -3.39 -13.48 2.65
C GLY A 7 -2.44 -12.33 2.54
N PHE A 8 -2.97 -11.12 2.45
CA PHE A 8 -2.21 -9.97 2.90
C PHE A 8 -1.92 -10.25 4.37
N GLU A 9 -0.82 -10.97 4.63
CA GLU A 9 -0.27 -11.20 5.94
C GLU A 9 0.06 -9.80 6.45
N GLY A 10 -0.83 -9.30 7.31
CA GLY A 10 -0.71 -7.96 7.86
C GLY A 10 0.67 -7.82 8.48
N VAL A 11 1.37 -6.76 8.09
CA VAL A 11 2.71 -6.48 8.58
C VAL A 11 2.56 -5.75 9.90
N THR A 12 3.22 -6.22 10.94
CA THR A 12 3.22 -5.49 12.21
C THR A 12 4.25 -4.38 12.14
N GLU A 13 3.80 -3.13 12.13
CA GLU A 13 4.63 -1.94 12.07
C GLU A 13 4.16 -0.87 13.06
N TYR A 14 5.00 0.12 13.33
CA TYR A 14 4.65 1.18 14.27
C TYR A 14 3.59 2.10 13.64
N CYS A 15 2.45 2.22 14.30
CA CYS A 15 1.42 3.18 13.93
C CYS A 15 1.65 4.50 14.65
N GLU A 16 1.95 5.55 13.89
CA GLU A 16 2.10 6.92 14.38
C GLU A 16 0.78 7.51 14.92
N ARG A 17 -0.38 7.00 14.50
CA ARG A 17 -1.69 7.39 15.05
C ARG A 17 -2.01 6.73 16.38
N CYS A 18 -1.72 5.43 16.52
CA CYS A 18 -1.96 4.68 17.76
C CYS A 18 -0.83 4.85 18.79
N GLY A 19 0.34 5.33 18.36
CA GLY A 19 1.53 5.47 19.20
C GLY A 19 2.17 4.13 19.58
N GLN A 20 1.84 3.05 18.88
CA GLN A 20 2.26 1.69 19.21
C GLN A 20 2.38 0.80 17.97
N THR A 21 3.01 -0.36 18.14
CA THR A 21 3.17 -1.36 17.08
C THR A 21 1.86 -2.11 16.86
N THR A 22 1.28 -2.00 15.67
CA THR A 22 -0.01 -2.59 15.32
C THR A 22 0.06 -3.34 14.00
N THR A 23 -0.89 -4.22 13.74
CA THR A 23 -0.99 -4.92 12.46
C THR A 23 -1.52 -3.97 11.39
N HIS A 24 -0.77 -3.82 10.29
CA HIS A 24 -1.14 -3.03 9.13
C HIS A 24 -1.36 -3.93 7.92
N GLN A 25 -2.44 -3.71 7.18
CA GLN A 25 -2.64 -4.33 5.88
C GLN A 25 -1.83 -3.54 4.84
N VAL A 26 -0.78 -4.15 4.31
CA VAL A 26 0.11 -3.51 3.34
C VAL A 26 -0.20 -4.01 1.94
N ALA A 27 -0.82 -3.19 1.10
CA ALA A 27 -1.09 -3.48 -0.30
C ALA A 27 -0.13 -2.74 -1.24
N VAL A 28 0.15 -3.32 -2.40
CA VAL A 28 0.85 -2.61 -3.48
C VAL A 28 -0.18 -2.19 -4.51
N GLU A 29 -0.33 -0.88 -4.69
CA GLU A 29 -1.23 -0.27 -5.67
C GLU A 29 -0.42 0.42 -6.76
N LEU A 30 -0.73 0.10 -8.02
CA LEU A 30 -0.14 0.79 -9.16
C LEU A 30 -0.97 2.04 -9.44
N ARG A 31 -0.45 3.23 -9.14
CA ARG A 31 -1.14 4.50 -9.45
C ARG A 31 -0.53 5.12 -10.70
N THR A 32 -1.40 5.71 -11.52
CA THR A 32 -0.98 6.44 -12.72
C THR A 32 -0.92 7.92 -12.36
N GLU A 33 0.28 8.47 -12.23
CA GLU A 33 0.47 9.89 -11.87
C GLU A 33 0.26 10.85 -13.03
N ASN A 34 0.25 10.37 -14.28
CA ASN A 34 0.14 11.23 -15.45
C ASN A 34 -1.03 10.84 -16.36
N THR A 35 -2.08 11.67 -16.37
CA THR A 35 -3.28 11.48 -17.20
C THR A 35 -3.17 12.08 -18.61
N ASN A 36 -2.06 12.74 -18.98
CA ASN A 36 -2.07 13.71 -20.08
C ASN A 36 -1.12 13.49 -21.28
N THR A 37 -0.55 12.32 -21.53
CA THR A 37 0.22 12.13 -22.79
C THR A 37 0.24 10.67 -23.24
N GLU A 38 0.38 10.42 -24.54
CA GLU A 38 0.49 9.13 -25.26
C GLU A 38 1.34 8.03 -24.61
N ASN A 39 2.10 8.32 -23.54
CA ASN A 39 2.91 7.37 -22.78
C ASN A 39 2.39 7.07 -21.35
N ALA A 40 1.17 7.52 -20.98
CA ALA A 40 0.58 7.34 -19.65
C ALA A 40 0.49 5.87 -19.18
N ALA A 41 0.39 4.92 -20.12
CA ALA A 41 0.36 3.49 -19.80
C ALA A 41 1.69 2.94 -19.23
N PHE A 42 2.80 3.65 -19.46
CA PHE A 42 4.15 3.25 -19.05
C PHE A 42 4.62 3.92 -17.75
N SER A 43 3.88 4.90 -17.22
CA SER A 43 4.18 5.62 -15.96
C SER A 43 3.29 5.15 -14.81
N ARG A 44 3.18 3.84 -14.62
CA ARG A 44 2.48 3.24 -13.48
C ARG A 44 3.50 3.06 -12.35
N GLU A 45 3.42 3.93 -11.35
CA GLU A 45 4.32 3.88 -10.22
C GLU A 45 3.73 2.97 -9.12
N PRO A 46 4.51 2.04 -8.56
CA PRO A 46 4.07 1.23 -7.43
C PRO A 46 4.05 2.05 -6.15
N TYR A 47 2.92 2.02 -5.45
CA TYR A 47 2.71 2.58 -4.13
C TYR A 47 2.50 1.46 -3.13
N ARG A 48 3.26 1.48 -2.03
CA ARG A 48 2.98 0.71 -0.83
C ARG A 48 1.92 1.45 -0.02
N VAL A 49 0.70 0.92 0.05
CA VAL A 49 -0.38 1.46 0.87
C VAL A 49 -0.50 0.60 2.12
N ALA A 50 -0.16 1.14 3.28
CA ALA A 50 -0.29 0.47 4.57
C ALA A 50 -1.49 1.02 5.33
N THR A 51 -2.45 0.17 5.66
CA THR A 51 -3.67 0.53 6.40
C THR A 51 -3.61 -0.07 7.79
N CYS A 52 -3.66 0.74 8.85
CA CYS A 52 -3.68 0.23 10.21
C CYS A 52 -4.99 -0.49 10.52
N CYS A 53 -4.94 -1.76 10.94
CA CYS A 53 -6.16 -2.50 11.32
C CYS A 53 -6.84 -1.97 12.59
N GLU A 54 -6.11 -1.21 13.42
CA GLU A 54 -6.61 -0.73 14.72
C GLU A 54 -7.31 0.63 14.60
N CYS A 55 -6.76 1.55 13.81
CA CYS A 55 -7.28 2.92 13.68
C CYS A 55 -7.69 3.32 12.25
N ASP A 56 -7.60 2.41 11.29
CA ASP A 56 -7.94 2.63 9.88
C ASP A 56 -7.08 3.69 9.18
N ALA A 57 -5.93 4.06 9.78
CA ALA A 57 -5.03 5.03 9.19
C ALA A 57 -4.30 4.44 7.98
N GLU A 58 -4.53 5.05 6.81
CA GLU A 58 -3.83 4.72 5.57
C GLU A 58 -2.56 5.56 5.38
N HIS A 59 -1.49 4.90 4.95
CA HIS A 59 -0.22 5.53 4.62
C HIS A 59 0.29 4.99 3.29
N ALA A 60 0.28 5.83 2.25
CA ALA A 60 0.76 5.48 0.91
C ALA A 60 2.19 6.00 0.71
N GLN A 61 3.13 5.09 0.46
CA GLN A 61 4.52 5.40 0.17
C GLN A 61 4.88 4.94 -1.24
N ARG A 62 5.38 5.87 -2.05
CA ARG A 62 5.84 5.58 -3.41
C ARG A 62 7.11 4.72 -3.34
N MET A 63 7.12 3.58 -4.02
CA MET A 63 8.22 2.61 -3.96
C MET A 63 9.33 2.86 -4.99
N ASN A 64 9.11 3.77 -5.94
CA ASN A 64 10.12 4.14 -6.92
C ASN A 64 11.02 5.25 -6.34
N ASN A 65 12.12 4.86 -5.70
CA ASN A 65 13.30 5.71 -5.53
C ASN A 65 14.33 5.24 -6.58
N ALA A 66 14.25 5.80 -7.78
CA ALA A 66 15.32 5.76 -8.77
C ALA A 66 16.28 6.93 -8.56
#